data_AF-A0A7C4ZQF6-F1
#
_entry.id   AF-A0A7C4ZQF6-F1
#
_cell.length_a   1.000
_cell.length_b   1.000
_cell.length_c   1.000
_cell.angle_alpha   90.00
_cell.angle_beta   90.00
_cell.angle_gamma   90.00
#
_symmetry.space_group_name_H-M   'P 1'
#
loop_
_entity.id
_entity.type
_entity.pdbx_description
1 polymer ?
#
loop_
_entity_poly.entity_id
_entity_poly.type
_entity_poly.pdbx_seq_one_letter_code
_entity_poly.pdbx_strand_id
1 'polypeptide(L)'
;MSIKKKADRLLLRVSRIWISIEKTFKINLVKENFLFIIIFLYFAIYFGGIVNTLLESNKLPSTAIFSPYKDYQTWTEFTIAFFDFMFGSLGVYLLYRGANNFNKRVARLYFISGAIILVLSTIVGTWFLYEKYMI
;
A
#
# COMPACT_ATOMS: atom_id res chain seq x y z
N MET A 1 -31.20 13.00 34.12
CA MET A 1 -30.47 11.90 33.44
C MET A 1 -28.97 12.24 33.45
N SER A 2 -28.13 11.40 34.07
CA SER A 2 -26.70 11.70 34.30
C SER A 2 -25.88 11.78 33.00
N ILE A 3 -24.90 12.69 32.97
CA ILE A 3 -23.98 12.94 31.84
C ILE A 3 -23.28 11.64 31.39
N LYS A 4 -22.92 10.75 32.33
CA LYS A 4 -22.33 9.42 32.04
C LYS A 4 -23.23 8.57 31.14
N LYS A 5 -24.53 8.49 31.45
CA LYS A 5 -25.49 7.71 30.64
C LYS A 5 -25.69 8.27 29.21
N LYS A 6 -25.37 9.55 28.97
CA LYS A 6 -25.40 10.16 27.63
C LYS A 6 -24.14 9.81 26.84
N ALA A 7 -22.97 9.84 27.49
CA ALA A 7 -21.69 9.46 26.89
C ALA A 7 -21.66 7.97 26.50
N ASP A 8 -22.15 7.08 27.37
CA ASP A 8 -22.18 5.63 27.09
C ASP A 8 -23.06 5.27 25.88
N ARG A 9 -24.20 5.97 25.73
CA ARG A 9 -25.07 5.78 24.55
C ARG A 9 -24.44 6.28 23.26
N LEU A 10 -23.66 7.36 23.32
CA LEU A 10 -22.92 7.88 22.17
C LEU A 10 -21.81 6.90 21.76
N LEU A 11 -21.04 6.38 22.72
CA LEU A 11 -20.02 5.36 22.45
C LEU A 11 -20.60 4.10 21.82
N LEU A 12 -21.73 3.61 22.34
CA LEU A 12 -22.43 2.45 21.77
C LEU A 12 -23.04 2.68 20.38
N ARG A 13 -23.39 3.94 20.05
CA ARG A 13 -23.83 4.31 18.69
C ARG A 13 -22.66 4.38 17.73
N VAL A 14 -21.56 5.02 18.14
CA VAL A 14 -20.35 5.14 17.34
C VAL A 14 -19.74 3.77 17.06
N SER A 15 -19.66 2.89 18.06
CA SER A 15 -19.13 1.52 17.87
C SER A 15 -19.97 0.70 16.90
N ARG A 16 -21.31 0.78 16.99
CA ARG A 16 -22.21 0.09 16.06
C ARG A 16 -22.10 0.62 14.63
N ILE A 17 -21.96 1.93 14.47
CA ILE A 17 -21.75 2.56 13.15
C ILE A 17 -20.41 2.09 12.57
N TRP A 18 -19.34 2.08 13.37
CA TRP A 18 -18.03 1.56 12.95
C TRP A 18 -18.08 0.10 12.50
N ILE A 19 -18.70 -0.78 13.29
CA ILE A 19 -18.83 -2.21 12.96
C ILE A 19 -19.66 -2.42 11.68
N SER A 20 -20.72 -1.64 11.49
CA SER A 20 -21.56 -1.72 10.29
C SER A 20 -20.81 -1.24 9.06
N ILE A 21 -20.08 -0.12 9.16
CA ILE A 21 -19.25 0.40 8.07
C ILE A 21 -18.20 -0.64 7.71
N GLU A 22 -17.48 -1.20 8.68
CA GLU A 22 -16.42 -2.18 8.43
C GLU A 22 -16.94 -3.45 7.72
N LYS A 23 -18.08 -3.99 8.16
CA LYS A 23 -18.70 -5.17 7.53
C LYS A 23 -19.17 -4.89 6.10
N THR A 24 -19.85 -3.78 5.87
CA THR A 24 -20.37 -3.44 4.53
C THR A 24 -19.22 -3.11 3.56
N PHE A 25 -18.15 -2.45 4.04
CA PHE A 25 -16.96 -2.17 3.24
C PHE A 25 -16.21 -3.45 2.86
N LYS A 26 -15.99 -4.38 3.81
CA LYS A 26 -15.24 -5.64 3.54
C LYS A 26 -15.95 -6.56 2.54
N ILE A 27 -17.28 -6.67 2.57
CA ILE A 27 -18.00 -7.68 1.77
C ILE A 27 -18.19 -7.24 0.32
N ASN A 28 -18.55 -5.97 0.07
CA ASN A 28 -18.78 -5.49 -1.29
C ASN A 28 -17.48 -5.17 -2.03
N LEU A 29 -16.50 -4.58 -1.35
CA LEU A 29 -15.23 -4.20 -1.99
C LEU A 29 -14.45 -5.43 -2.47
N VAL A 30 -14.43 -6.51 -1.67
CA VAL A 30 -13.73 -7.75 -2.01
C VAL A 30 -14.45 -8.50 -3.12
N LYS A 31 -15.79 -8.65 -3.11
CA LYS A 31 -16.48 -9.39 -4.18
C LYS A 31 -16.45 -8.68 -5.53
N GLU A 32 -16.64 -7.36 -5.57
CA GLU A 32 -16.71 -6.61 -6.82
C GLU A 32 -15.33 -6.27 -7.40
N ASN A 33 -14.29 -6.17 -6.54
CA ASN A 33 -12.93 -5.86 -6.97
C ASN A 33 -11.95 -7.02 -6.77
N PHE A 34 -12.44 -8.24 -6.51
CA PHE A 34 -11.59 -9.41 -6.24
C PHE A 34 -10.56 -9.62 -7.34
N LEU A 35 -11.04 -9.59 -8.59
CA LEU A 35 -10.23 -9.81 -9.78
C LEU A 35 -9.21 -8.69 -9.96
N PHE A 36 -9.60 -7.43 -9.68
CA PHE A 36 -8.67 -6.31 -9.68
C PHE A 36 -7.57 -6.48 -8.63
N ILE A 37 -7.92 -6.87 -7.40
CA ILE A 37 -6.95 -7.10 -6.31
C ILE A 37 -5.99 -8.22 -6.69
N ILE A 38 -6.48 -9.32 -7.28
CA ILE A 38 -5.62 -10.42 -7.75
C ILE A 38 -4.66 -9.94 -8.83
N ILE A 39 -5.17 -9.26 -9.87
CA ILE A 39 -4.34 -8.75 -10.96
C ILE A 39 -3.30 -7.76 -10.42
N PHE A 40 -3.72 -6.88 -9.52
CA PHE A 40 -2.84 -5.91 -8.88
C PHE A 40 -1.73 -6.59 -8.07
N LEU A 41 -2.07 -7.58 -7.24
CA LEU A 41 -1.08 -8.34 -6.48
C LEU A 41 -0.15 -9.13 -7.39
N TYR A 42 -0.66 -9.73 -8.47
CA TYR A 42 0.15 -10.41 -9.46
C TYR A 42 1.19 -9.46 -10.07
N PHE A 43 0.78 -8.27 -10.50
CA PHE A 43 1.71 -7.27 -11.02
C PHE A 43 2.71 -6.78 -9.97
N ALA A 44 2.26 -6.52 -8.74
CA ALA A 44 3.16 -6.11 -7.66
C ALA A 44 4.23 -7.17 -7.37
N ILE A 45 3.84 -8.44 -7.33
CA ILE A 45 4.77 -9.57 -7.13
C ILE A 45 5.73 -9.72 -8.32
N TYR A 46 5.21 -9.61 -9.55
CA TYR A 46 6.00 -9.74 -10.76
C TYR A 46 7.01 -8.61 -10.92
N PHE A 47 6.57 -7.35 -10.85
CA PHE A 47 7.43 -6.17 -10.94
C PHE A 47 8.34 -6.01 -9.72
N GLY A 48 7.94 -6.53 -8.56
CA GLY A 48 8.81 -6.63 -7.40
C GLY A 48 10.02 -7.55 -7.63
N GLY A 49 10.02 -8.38 -8.68
CA GLY A 49 11.16 -9.22 -9.05
C GLY A 49 11.18 -10.60 -8.40
N ILE A 50 10.01 -11.16 -8.03
CA ILE A 50 9.94 -12.46 -7.34
C ILE A 50 10.68 -13.59 -8.07
N VAL A 51 10.66 -13.57 -9.41
CA VAL A 51 11.31 -14.59 -10.24
C VAL A 51 12.80 -14.60 -9.97
N ASN A 52 13.41 -13.42 -9.94
CA ASN A 52 14.83 -13.28 -9.72
C ASN A 52 15.21 -13.67 -8.29
N THR A 53 14.42 -13.22 -7.32
CA THR A 53 14.57 -13.59 -5.91
C THR A 53 14.54 -15.11 -5.71
N LEU A 54 13.58 -15.81 -6.32
CA LEU A 54 13.47 -17.27 -6.18
C LEU A 54 14.65 -18.02 -6.81
N LEU A 55 15.19 -17.52 -7.91
CA LEU A 55 16.32 -18.16 -8.61
C LEU A 55 17.66 -17.91 -7.93
N GLU A 56 17.82 -16.77 -7.26
CA GLU A 56 19.14 -16.27 -6.89
C GLU A 56 19.33 -16.00 -5.40
N SER A 57 18.28 -15.89 -4.60
CA SER A 57 18.38 -15.55 -3.17
C SER A 57 19.25 -16.53 -2.37
N ASN A 58 19.25 -17.80 -2.76
CA ASN A 58 20.00 -18.85 -2.06
C ASN A 58 21.51 -18.78 -2.30
N LYS A 59 21.95 -17.99 -3.28
CA LYS A 59 23.36 -17.75 -3.60
C LYS A 59 23.96 -16.60 -2.80
N LEU A 60 23.13 -15.82 -2.10
CA LEU A 60 23.53 -14.68 -1.29
C LEU A 60 23.51 -15.04 0.21
N PRO A 61 24.35 -14.40 1.04
CA PRO A 61 24.28 -14.54 2.49
C PRO A 61 22.88 -14.15 3.00
N SER A 62 22.32 -14.91 3.93
CA SER A 62 21.00 -14.62 4.53
C SER A 62 20.95 -13.29 5.30
N THR A 63 22.12 -12.74 5.64
CA THR A 63 22.28 -11.44 6.30
C THR A 63 22.41 -10.27 5.31
N ALA A 64 22.54 -10.54 4.00
CA ALA A 64 22.65 -9.49 3.00
C ALA A 64 21.30 -8.79 2.81
N ILE A 65 21.27 -7.49 3.14
CA ILE A 65 20.09 -6.65 2.94
C ILE A 65 19.98 -6.30 1.45
N PHE A 66 21.09 -5.86 0.85
CA PHE A 66 21.21 -5.56 -0.57
C PHE A 66 22.25 -6.48 -1.22
N SER A 67 21.98 -6.87 -2.45
CA SER A 67 22.91 -7.58 -3.30
C SER A 67 23.89 -6.58 -3.95
N PRO A 68 25.21 -6.81 -3.90
CA PRO A 68 26.18 -6.02 -4.64
C PRO A 68 26.15 -6.32 -6.15
N TYR A 69 25.50 -7.42 -6.56
CA TYR A 69 25.37 -7.81 -7.95
C TYR A 69 24.03 -7.35 -8.50
N LYS A 70 24.06 -6.66 -9.65
CA LYS A 70 22.90 -6.09 -10.33
C LYS A 70 21.87 -7.14 -10.74
N ASP A 71 22.35 -8.30 -11.16
CA ASP A 71 21.52 -9.39 -11.65
C ASP A 71 20.87 -10.18 -10.51
N TYR A 72 21.34 -10.01 -9.27
CA TYR A 72 20.85 -10.75 -8.12
C TYR A 72 19.88 -9.93 -7.29
N GLN A 73 18.98 -10.64 -6.61
CA GLN A 73 17.97 -10.02 -5.77
C GLN A 73 17.77 -10.76 -4.45
N THR A 74 17.81 -10.02 -3.34
CA THR A 74 17.52 -10.58 -2.00
C THR A 74 16.01 -10.57 -1.73
N TRP A 75 15.57 -11.37 -0.75
CA TRP A 75 14.19 -11.31 -0.24
C TRP A 75 13.83 -9.93 0.32
N THR A 76 14.80 -9.26 0.93
CA THR A 76 14.63 -7.91 1.46
C THR A 76 14.42 -6.90 0.33
N GLU A 77 15.22 -6.96 -0.74
CA GLU A 77 15.06 -6.13 -1.92
C GLU A 77 13.69 -6.33 -2.59
N PHE A 78 13.27 -7.58 -2.77
CA PHE A 78 11.93 -7.90 -3.27
C PHE A 78 10.84 -7.30 -2.39
N THR A 79 10.96 -7.44 -1.07
CA THR A 79 9.96 -6.92 -0.13
C THR A 79 9.86 -5.40 -0.23
N ILE A 80 10.99 -4.69 -0.27
CA ILE A 80 11.03 -3.24 -0.44
C ILE A 80 10.38 -2.84 -1.78
N ALA A 81 10.79 -3.46 -2.89
CA ALA A 81 10.25 -3.15 -4.22
C ALA A 81 8.74 -3.43 -4.33
N PHE A 82 8.28 -4.55 -3.74
CA PHE A 82 6.86 -4.90 -3.69
C PHE A 82 6.03 -3.86 -2.95
N PHE A 83 6.46 -3.47 -1.74
CA PHE A 83 5.74 -2.45 -0.96
C PHE A 83 5.82 -1.08 -1.60
N ASP A 84 6.96 -0.70 -2.17
CA ASP A 84 7.10 0.56 -2.89
C ASP A 84 6.13 0.64 -4.07
N PHE A 85 6.05 -0.41 -4.90
CA PHE A 85 5.05 -0.50 -5.97
C PHE A 85 3.61 -0.38 -5.46
N MET A 86 3.29 -1.06 -4.35
CA MET A 86 1.97 -0.98 -3.73
C MET A 86 1.65 0.44 -3.25
N PHE A 87 2.58 1.12 -2.59
CA PHE A 87 2.39 2.49 -2.11
C PHE A 87 2.29 3.48 -3.26
N GLY A 88 3.16 3.41 -4.27
CA GLY A 88 3.08 4.26 -5.45
C GLY A 88 1.72 4.12 -6.15
N SER A 89 1.26 2.89 -6.35
CA SER A 89 -0.04 2.60 -6.95
C SER A 89 -1.21 3.10 -6.11
N LEU A 90 -1.14 2.95 -4.78
CA LEU A 90 -2.12 3.52 -3.86
C LEU A 90 -2.14 5.05 -3.95
N GLY A 91 -0.97 5.69 -4.04
CA GLY A 91 -0.85 7.13 -4.27
C GLY A 91 -1.59 7.58 -5.53
N VAL A 92 -1.34 6.90 -6.66
CA VAL A 92 -2.04 7.16 -7.93
C VAL A 92 -3.55 6.93 -7.80
N TYR A 93 -3.98 5.84 -7.15
CA TYR A 93 -5.39 5.54 -6.95
C TYR A 93 -6.09 6.62 -6.12
N LEU A 94 -5.45 7.15 -5.07
CA LEU A 94 -5.98 8.23 -4.27
C LEU A 94 -6.09 9.53 -5.07
N LEU A 95 -5.09 9.85 -5.91
CA LEU A 95 -5.17 11.00 -6.82
C LEU A 95 -6.36 10.88 -7.78
N TYR A 96 -6.55 9.70 -8.38
CA TYR A 96 -7.71 9.40 -9.23
C TYR A 96 -9.04 9.54 -8.48
N ARG A 97 -9.13 9.02 -7.25
CA ARG A 97 -10.34 9.14 -6.41
C ARG A 97 -10.60 10.58 -5.97
N GLY A 98 -9.55 11.37 -5.79
CA GLY A 98 -9.64 12.80 -5.50
C GLY A 98 -10.20 13.58 -6.69
N ALA A 99 -9.69 13.32 -7.90
CA ALA A 99 -10.13 13.98 -9.13
C ALA A 99 -11.61 13.71 -9.45
N ASN A 100 -12.11 12.52 -9.13
CA ASN A 100 -13.50 12.11 -9.42
C ASN A 100 -14.48 12.32 -8.27
N ASN A 101 -14.10 13.02 -7.20
CA ASN A 101 -14.98 13.24 -6.05
C ASN A 101 -15.74 14.56 -6.16
N PHE A 102 -17.06 14.52 -6.01
CA PHE A 102 -17.91 15.73 -6.00
C PHE A 102 -17.72 16.59 -4.75
N ASN A 103 -17.34 15.97 -3.62
CA ASN A 103 -17.12 16.72 -2.37
C ASN A 103 -15.70 17.30 -2.34
N LYS A 104 -15.60 18.63 -2.47
CA LYS A 104 -14.32 19.36 -2.49
C LYS A 104 -13.40 19.05 -1.29
N ARG A 105 -13.95 18.84 -0.09
CA ARG A 105 -13.14 18.56 1.11
C ARG A 105 -12.53 17.17 1.05
N VAL A 106 -13.32 16.19 0.63
CA VAL A 106 -12.88 14.79 0.46
C VAL A 106 -11.91 14.67 -0.71
N ALA A 107 -12.21 15.33 -1.84
CA ALA A 107 -11.34 15.43 -3.00
C ALA A 107 -9.95 15.95 -2.62
N ARG A 108 -9.89 17.05 -1.85
CA ARG A 108 -8.63 17.63 -1.38
C ARG A 108 -7.85 16.70 -0.46
N LEU A 109 -8.53 15.99 0.45
CA LEU A 109 -7.86 15.02 1.32
C LEU A 109 -7.23 13.89 0.51
N TYR A 110 -7.96 13.31 -0.45
CA TYR A 110 -7.43 12.27 -1.34
C TYR A 110 -6.29 12.78 -2.22
N PHE A 111 -6.38 14.00 -2.73
CA PHE A 111 -5.32 14.60 -3.52
C PHE A 111 -4.04 14.78 -2.69
N ILE A 112 -4.14 15.36 -1.50
CA ILE A 112 -2.99 15.60 -0.62
C ILE A 112 -2.37 14.27 -0.16
N SER A 113 -3.19 13.32 0.32
CA SER A 113 -2.65 12.03 0.77
C SER A 113 -2.05 11.23 -0.38
N GLY A 114 -2.70 11.22 -1.55
CA GLY A 114 -2.18 10.57 -2.76
C GLY A 114 -0.85 11.16 -3.22
N ALA A 115 -0.74 12.49 -3.25
CA ALA A 115 0.50 13.18 -3.62
C ALA A 115 1.63 12.88 -2.63
N ILE A 116 1.38 12.93 -1.31
CA ILE A 116 2.37 12.61 -0.29
C ILE A 116 2.87 11.17 -0.44
N ILE A 117 1.95 10.20 -0.57
CA ILE A 117 2.30 8.79 -0.71
C ILE A 117 3.10 8.56 -2.00
N LEU A 118 2.69 9.16 -3.11
CA LEU A 118 3.37 9.01 -4.40
C LEU A 118 4.78 9.59 -4.37
N VAL A 119 4.96 10.78 -3.78
CA VAL A 119 6.28 11.41 -3.62
C VAL A 119 7.18 10.56 -2.72
N LEU A 120 6.67 10.09 -1.58
CA LEU A 120 7.44 9.24 -0.67
C LEU A 120 7.87 7.93 -1.33
N SER A 121 6.95 7.27 -2.05
CA SER A 121 7.27 6.06 -2.81
C SER A 121 8.32 6.33 -3.88
N THR A 122 8.19 7.42 -4.63
CA THR A 122 9.19 7.79 -5.65
C THR A 122 10.57 8.03 -5.03
N ILE A 123 10.65 8.68 -3.86
CA ILE A 123 11.91 8.88 -3.13
C ILE A 123 12.49 7.54 -2.69
N VAL A 124 11.68 6.66 -2.09
CA VAL A 124 12.12 5.33 -1.64
C VAL A 124 12.62 4.48 -2.81
N GLY A 125 11.86 4.43 -3.91
CA GLY A 125 12.27 3.70 -5.12
C GLY A 125 13.55 4.24 -5.74
N THR A 126 13.72 5.57 -5.79
CA THR A 126 14.94 6.19 -6.32
C THR A 126 16.14 5.91 -5.42
N TRP A 127 15.97 6.00 -4.10
CA TRP A 127 17.00 5.66 -3.13
C TRP A 127 17.39 4.17 -3.22
N PHE A 128 16.41 3.29 -3.32
CA PHE A 128 16.62 1.85 -3.52
C PHE A 128 17.44 1.55 -4.79
N LEU A 129 17.11 2.18 -5.91
CA LEU A 129 17.88 2.04 -7.14
C LEU A 129 19.29 2.60 -7.00
N TYR A 130 19.46 3.72 -6.30
CA TYR A 130 20.78 4.29 -6.04
C TYR A 130 21.66 3.32 -5.24
N GLU A 131 21.15 2.78 -4.12
CA GLU A 131 21.88 1.81 -3.30
C GLU A 131 22.24 0.52 -4.08
N LYS A 132 21.35 0.07 -4.98
CA LYS A 132 21.58 -1.15 -5.76
C LYS A 132 22.54 -1.01 -6.94
N TYR A 133 22.58 0.16 -7.58
CA TYR A 133 23.28 0.33 -8.86
C TYR A 133 24.49 1.26 -8.83
N MET A 134 24.64 2.11 -7.81
CA MET A 134 25.67 3.15 -7.73
C MET A 134 26.70 2.92 -6.62
N ILE A 135 26.50 1.92 -5.75
CA ILE A 135 27.47 1.42 -4.77
C ILE A 135 27.99 0.06 -5.26
#